data_AF-A0A2P4QA30-F1
#
_entry.id   AF-A0A2P4QA30-F1
#
_cell.length_a   1.000
_cell.length_b   1.000
_cell.length_c   1.000
_cell.angle_alpha   90.00
_cell.angle_beta   90.00
_cell.angle_gamma   90.00
#
_symmetry.space_group_name_H-M   'P 1'
#
loop_
_entity.id
_entity.type
_entity.pdbx_description
1 polymer ?
#
loop_
_entity_poly.entity_id
_entity_poly.type
_entity_poly.pdbx_seq_one_letter_code
_entity_poly.pdbx_strand_id
1 'polypeptide(L)'
;ENWYNCHVWNVIFDQAFGDIKAVAIVRGESTSISTATRKNKKTKRKLGERRKIGRRGDWIIRAVGNGNKDEFGAGEAGKDWIDKYGTKYLKEIGLKLPKTLKDMFVNLMERINWNEEMRRKIQTLGIIHRGMCQKLDSYEIYLSNARR
;
A
#
# COMPACT_ATOMS: atom_id res chain seq x y z
N GLU A 1 -19.16 5.23 1.89
CA GLU A 1 -17.77 4.92 1.49
C GLU A 1 -17.37 5.76 0.29
N ASN A 2 -17.95 5.55 -0.90
CA ASN A 2 -17.68 6.39 -2.08
C ASN A 2 -17.93 7.89 -1.87
N TRP A 3 -19.00 8.27 -1.15
CA TRP A 3 -19.25 9.70 -0.88
C TRP A 3 -18.12 10.35 -0.07
N TYR A 4 -17.68 9.72 1.03
CA TYR A 4 -16.54 10.22 1.82
C TYR A 4 -15.23 10.19 1.04
N ASN A 5 -14.99 9.13 0.26
CA ASN A 5 -13.82 9.06 -0.64
C ASN A 5 -13.82 10.24 -1.62
N CYS A 6 -14.94 10.51 -2.27
CA CYS A 6 -15.05 11.58 -3.26
C CYS A 6 -14.98 12.99 -2.67
N HIS A 7 -15.61 13.24 -1.51
CA HIS A 7 -15.85 14.61 -1.03
C HIS A 7 -14.94 15.04 0.14
N VAL A 8 -14.37 14.09 0.88
CA VAL A 8 -13.53 14.40 2.05
C VAL A 8 -12.10 13.96 1.77
N TRP A 9 -11.92 12.66 1.51
CA TRP A 9 -10.59 12.07 1.44
C TRP A 9 -9.87 12.38 0.13
N ASN A 10 -10.58 12.49 -1.00
CA ASN A 10 -9.96 12.92 -2.25
C ASN A 10 -9.37 14.31 -2.13
N VAL A 11 -10.11 15.26 -1.54
CA VAL A 11 -9.62 16.64 -1.35
C VAL A 11 -8.38 16.65 -0.45
N ILE A 12 -8.42 15.93 0.68
CA ILE A 12 -7.28 15.85 1.60
C ILE A 12 -6.06 15.20 0.92
N PHE A 13 -6.25 14.11 0.20
CA PHE A 13 -5.14 13.39 -0.44
C PHE A 13 -4.58 14.11 -1.67
N ASP A 14 -5.44 14.72 -2.49
CA ASP A 14 -5.00 15.55 -3.61
C ASP A 14 -4.24 16.77 -3.13
N GLN A 15 -4.64 17.38 -2.02
CA GLN A 15 -3.87 18.47 -1.41
C GLN A 15 -2.57 17.97 -0.77
N ALA A 16 -2.59 16.88 -0.01
CA ALA A 16 -1.43 16.39 0.72
C ALA A 16 -0.31 15.88 -0.19
N PHE A 17 -0.64 15.34 -1.36
CA PHE A 17 0.34 14.77 -2.30
C PHE A 17 0.39 15.48 -3.66
N GLY A 18 -0.48 16.46 -3.91
CA GLY A 18 -0.57 17.16 -5.19
C GLY A 18 0.71 17.91 -5.57
N ASP A 19 1.46 18.39 -4.56
CA ASP A 19 2.72 19.11 -4.77
C ASP A 19 3.91 18.17 -5.02
N ILE A 20 3.75 16.85 -4.78
CA ILE A 20 4.82 15.88 -4.95
C ILE A 20 4.80 15.33 -6.38
N LYS A 21 5.46 16.05 -7.30
CA LYS A 21 5.54 15.71 -8.74
C LYS A 21 6.11 14.30 -9.04
N ALA A 22 6.84 13.72 -8.10
CA ALA A 22 7.46 12.40 -8.24
C ALA A 22 6.49 11.23 -8.00
N VAL A 23 5.32 11.48 -7.40
CA VAL A 23 4.35 10.43 -7.07
C VAL A 23 2.94 10.79 -7.55
N ALA A 24 2.15 9.76 -7.82
CA ALA A 24 0.74 9.86 -8.15
C ALA A 24 -0.07 8.95 -7.25
N ILE A 25 -1.28 9.40 -6.94
CA ILE A 25 -2.28 8.60 -6.23
C ILE A 25 -3.14 7.89 -7.26
N VAL A 26 -2.99 6.56 -7.32
CA VAL A 26 -3.81 5.70 -8.17
C VAL A 26 -5.05 5.29 -7.39
N ARG A 27 -6.22 5.78 -7.80
CA ARG A 27 -7.52 5.53 -7.17
C ARG A 27 -8.32 4.42 -7.87
N GLY A 28 -9.35 3.92 -7.19
CA GLY A 28 -10.39 3.09 -7.80
C GLY A 28 -10.07 1.59 -7.81
N GLU A 29 -9.97 1.00 -6.61
CA GLU A 29 -9.70 -0.43 -6.40
C GLU A 29 -8.47 -0.96 -7.19
N SER A 30 -7.43 -0.13 -7.25
CA SER A 30 -6.19 -0.43 -7.95
C SER A 30 -5.46 -1.59 -7.27
N THR A 31 -4.85 -2.46 -8.08
CA THR A 31 -4.14 -3.64 -7.56
C THR A 31 -2.67 -3.34 -7.34
N SER A 32 -2.14 -3.68 -6.16
CA SER A 32 -0.71 -3.55 -5.86
C SER A 32 0.14 -4.42 -6.77
N ILE A 33 1.03 -3.77 -7.52
CA ILE A 33 2.05 -4.41 -8.35
C ILE A 33 3.04 -5.15 -7.46
N SER A 34 3.45 -4.58 -6.33
CA SER A 34 4.42 -5.22 -5.42
C SER A 34 3.90 -6.55 -4.88
N THR A 35 2.63 -6.60 -4.46
CA THR A 35 1.99 -7.87 -4.09
C THR A 35 1.88 -8.84 -5.28
N ALA A 36 1.55 -8.34 -6.48
CA ALA A 36 1.51 -9.18 -7.67
C ALA A 36 2.89 -9.77 -7.98
N THR A 37 3.95 -8.97 -7.92
CA THR A 37 5.34 -9.39 -8.13
C THR A 37 5.71 -10.49 -7.14
N ARG A 38 5.51 -10.31 -5.83
CA ARG A 38 5.78 -11.37 -4.84
C ARG A 38 5.02 -12.66 -5.13
N LYS A 39 3.72 -12.58 -5.45
CA LYS A 39 2.87 -13.75 -5.74
C LYS A 39 3.36 -14.54 -6.96
N ASN A 40 3.93 -13.86 -7.96
CA ASN A 40 4.41 -14.50 -9.19
C ASN A 40 5.90 -14.87 -9.12
N LYS A 41 6.73 -14.22 -8.28
CA LYS A 41 8.17 -14.51 -8.10
C LYS A 41 8.42 -15.90 -7.51
N LYS A 42 7.55 -16.36 -6.60
CA LYS A 42 7.68 -17.69 -5.96
C LYS A 42 7.12 -18.85 -6.81
N THR A 43 6.33 -18.56 -7.84
CA THR A 43 5.74 -19.60 -8.69
C THR A 43 6.65 -19.76 -9.91
N LYS A 44 7.19 -20.97 -10.14
CA LYS A 44 7.73 -21.36 -11.46
C LYS A 44 6.56 -21.32 -12.45
N ARG A 45 6.21 -20.11 -12.93
CA ARG A 45 5.07 -19.88 -13.82
C ARG A 45 5.21 -20.83 -15.00
N LYS A 46 4.18 -21.66 -15.23
CA LYS A 46 4.10 -22.43 -16.46
C LYS A 46 3.62 -21.50 -17.59
N LEU A 47 4.12 -21.73 -18.80
CA LEU A 47 3.65 -21.02 -19.99
C LEU A 47 2.12 -21.26 -20.12
N GLY A 48 1.34 -20.19 -20.29
CA GLY A 48 -0.14 -20.27 -20.38
C GLY A 48 -0.91 -19.96 -19.08
N GLU A 49 -0.28 -19.90 -17.91
CA GLU A 49 -0.98 -19.57 -16.66
C GLU A 49 -1.28 -18.06 -16.51
N ARG A 50 -2.52 -17.73 -16.12
CA ARG A 50 -2.95 -16.35 -15.84
C ARG A 50 -2.12 -15.75 -14.70
N ARG A 51 -1.67 -14.50 -14.88
CA ARG A 51 -0.90 -13.77 -13.85
C ARG A 51 -1.74 -13.56 -12.59
N LYS A 52 -1.15 -13.91 -11.44
CA LYS A 52 -1.78 -13.62 -10.14
C LYS A 52 -1.83 -12.10 -9.94
N ILE A 53 -3.01 -11.60 -9.61
CA ILE A 53 -3.27 -10.19 -9.39
C ILE A 53 -2.89 -9.80 -7.95
N GLY A 54 -2.45 -8.55 -7.79
CA GLY A 54 -2.17 -7.92 -6.50
C GLY A 54 -3.39 -7.84 -5.59
N ARG A 55 -3.17 -7.41 -4.33
CA ARG A 55 -4.31 -6.99 -3.50
C ARG A 55 -4.84 -5.65 -4.01
N ARG A 56 -6.16 -5.51 -4.03
CA ARG A 56 -6.83 -4.24 -4.36
C ARG A 56 -6.86 -3.37 -3.12
N GLY A 57 -6.45 -2.11 -3.24
CA GLY A 57 -6.64 -1.07 -2.22
C GLY A 57 -7.42 0.09 -2.81
N ASP A 58 -7.97 0.96 -1.96
CA ASP A 58 -8.76 2.11 -2.40
C ASP A 58 -7.89 3.15 -3.09
N TRP A 59 -6.66 3.31 -2.61
CA TRP A 59 -5.64 4.14 -3.23
C TRP A 59 -4.24 3.56 -3.03
N ILE A 60 -3.36 3.84 -3.98
CA ILE A 60 -1.95 3.44 -3.99
C ILE A 60 -1.11 4.64 -4.38
N ILE A 61 -0.07 4.92 -3.60
CA ILE A 61 0.94 5.95 -3.91
C ILE A 61 2.02 5.28 -4.75
N ARG A 62 2.26 5.81 -5.95
CA ARG A 62 3.17 5.22 -6.94
C ARG A 62 4.05 6.28 -7.60
N ALA A 63 5.27 5.93 -7.98
CA ALA A 63 6.14 6.79 -8.79
C ALA A 63 5.46 7.24 -10.10
N VAL A 64 5.70 8.48 -10.50
CA VAL A 64 5.35 9.01 -11.83
C VAL A 64 6.57 8.86 -12.74
N GLY A 65 6.39 8.24 -13.92
CA GLY A 65 7.45 8.14 -14.93
C GLY A 65 7.29 6.97 -15.89
N ASN A 66 8.02 7.03 -17.02
CA ASN A 66 8.01 6.00 -18.04
C ASN A 66 8.76 4.75 -17.56
N GLY A 67 8.00 3.73 -17.16
CA GLY A 67 8.47 2.36 -16.92
C GLY A 67 8.53 1.94 -15.44
N ASN A 68 8.74 2.88 -14.51
CA ASN A 68 8.85 2.58 -13.09
C ASN A 68 7.52 2.75 -12.36
N LYS A 69 6.96 1.64 -11.89
CA LYS A 69 5.69 1.60 -11.16
C LYS A 69 5.89 1.24 -9.68
N ASP A 70 6.96 1.76 -9.09
CA ASP A 70 7.26 1.54 -7.67
C ASP A 70 6.15 2.10 -6.81
N GLU A 71 5.78 1.33 -5.78
CA GLU A 71 4.70 1.69 -4.88
C GLU A 71 5.30 2.02 -3.52
N PHE A 72 4.92 3.17 -2.98
CA PHE A 72 5.46 3.71 -1.71
C PHE A 72 4.43 3.69 -0.59
N GLY A 73 3.17 3.47 -0.92
CA GLY A 73 2.12 3.44 0.08
C GLY A 73 0.80 2.96 -0.50
N ALA A 74 -0.10 2.64 0.40
CA ALA A 74 -1.46 2.25 0.09
C ALA A 74 -2.38 2.64 1.23
N GLY A 75 -3.67 2.61 0.95
CA GLY A 75 -4.62 2.58 2.02
C GLY A 75 -5.98 2.06 1.67
N GLU A 76 -6.75 2.03 2.74
CA GLU A 76 -8.03 1.35 2.81
C GLU A 76 -9.00 2.28 3.54
N ALA A 77 -10.17 2.44 2.93
CA ALA A 77 -11.34 3.04 3.52
C ALA A 77 -12.13 1.95 4.24
N GLY A 78 -12.49 2.20 5.48
CA GLY A 78 -13.45 1.36 6.20
C GLY A 78 -14.81 2.06 6.29
N LYS A 79 -15.90 1.30 6.13
CA LYS A 79 -17.23 1.76 6.58
C LYS A 79 -17.22 2.04 8.09
N ASP A 80 -18.12 2.93 8.51
CA ASP A 80 -18.46 3.11 9.92
C ASP A 80 -18.83 1.76 10.55
N TRP A 81 -18.60 1.64 11.85
CA TRP A 81 -18.91 0.43 12.61
C TRP A 81 -20.37 0.05 12.38
N ILE A 82 -20.62 -1.10 11.77
CA ILE A 82 -22.00 -1.57 11.56
C ILE A 82 -22.48 -2.28 12.83
N ASP A 83 -21.61 -3.08 13.47
CA ASP A 83 -21.87 -3.78 14.72
C ASP A 83 -20.59 -4.34 15.39
N LYS A 84 -20.75 -4.99 16.56
CA LYS A 84 -19.68 -5.64 17.34
C LYS A 84 -19.06 -6.87 16.68
N TYR A 85 -19.59 -7.30 15.53
CA TYR A 85 -19.12 -8.46 14.77
C TYR A 85 -18.44 -8.06 13.46
N GLY A 86 -18.34 -6.76 13.16
CA GLY A 86 -17.70 -6.21 11.98
C GLY A 86 -16.19 -6.51 11.89
N THR A 87 -15.83 -7.70 11.39
CA THR A 87 -14.42 -8.12 11.21
C THR A 87 -13.74 -7.53 9.97
N LYS A 88 -14.50 -6.88 9.08
CA LYS A 88 -13.97 -6.33 7.82
C LYS A 88 -12.85 -5.33 8.08
N TYR A 89 -13.08 -4.39 8.99
CA TYR A 89 -12.10 -3.41 9.45
C TYR A 89 -10.82 -4.07 9.99
N LEU A 90 -10.96 -5.05 10.89
CA LEU A 90 -9.81 -5.78 11.46
C LEU A 90 -9.02 -6.58 10.41
N LYS A 91 -9.70 -7.15 9.40
CA LYS A 91 -9.05 -7.89 8.31
C LYS A 91 -8.33 -6.95 7.34
N GLU A 92 -8.94 -5.83 7.00
CA GLU A 92 -8.37 -4.84 6.07
C GLU A 92 -7.16 -4.13 6.69
N ILE A 93 -7.26 -3.73 7.96
CA ILE A 93 -6.23 -2.97 8.67
C ILE A 93 -5.19 -3.86 9.31
N GLY A 94 -5.61 -4.92 9.99
CA GLY A 94 -4.69 -5.76 10.75
C GLY A 94 -3.89 -6.72 9.87
N LEU A 95 -4.30 -6.94 8.61
CA LEU A 95 -3.70 -7.99 7.80
C LEU A 95 -3.50 -7.62 6.33
N LYS A 96 -4.52 -7.05 5.68
CA LYS A 96 -4.46 -6.78 4.24
C LYS A 96 -3.45 -5.66 3.95
N LEU A 97 -3.63 -4.49 4.55
CA LEU A 97 -2.78 -3.32 4.34
C LEU A 97 -1.34 -3.55 4.82
N PRO A 98 -1.06 -4.02 6.05
CA PRO A 98 0.30 -4.34 6.50
C PRO A 98 1.05 -5.28 5.57
N LYS A 99 0.39 -6.32 5.07
CA LYS A 99 1.01 -7.24 4.12
C LYS A 99 1.27 -6.58 2.77
N THR A 100 0.39 -5.70 2.30
CA THR A 100 0.61 -4.91 1.09
C THR A 100 1.82 -3.98 1.26
N LEU A 101 1.90 -3.23 2.36
CA LEU A 101 3.00 -2.32 2.65
C LEU A 101 4.33 -3.07 2.78
N LYS A 102 4.34 -4.22 3.46
CA LYS A 102 5.51 -5.12 3.50
C LYS A 102 5.96 -5.54 2.10
N ASP A 103 5.02 -5.92 1.23
CA ASP A 103 5.34 -6.32 -0.14
C ASP A 103 5.96 -5.15 -0.93
N MET A 104 5.44 -3.94 -0.76
CA MET A 104 5.99 -2.70 -1.34
C MET A 104 7.41 -2.42 -0.84
N PHE A 105 7.61 -2.48 0.47
CA PHE A 105 8.90 -2.24 1.11
C PHE A 105 9.97 -3.21 0.60
N VAL A 106 9.66 -4.51 0.53
CA VAL A 106 10.61 -5.51 0.01
C VAL A 106 10.94 -5.24 -1.45
N ASN A 107 9.97 -4.83 -2.27
CA ASN A 107 10.20 -4.51 -3.68
C ASN A 107 11.14 -3.30 -3.84
N LEU A 108 10.96 -2.27 -3.00
CA LEU A 108 11.86 -1.11 -2.94
C LEU A 108 13.28 -1.50 -2.48
N MET A 109 13.39 -2.41 -1.49
CA MET A 109 14.68 -2.94 -1.03
C MET A 109 15.42 -3.71 -2.12
N GLU A 110 14.71 -4.54 -2.88
CA GLU A 110 15.29 -5.26 -4.01
C GLU A 110 15.79 -4.28 -5.10
N ARG A 111 15.05 -3.18 -5.33
CA ARG A 111 15.41 -2.15 -6.30
C ARG A 111 16.69 -1.39 -5.95
N ILE A 112 16.93 -1.12 -4.67
CA ILE A 112 18.20 -0.54 -4.20
C ILE A 112 19.29 -1.59 -3.97
N ASN A 113 19.07 -2.83 -4.43
CA ASN A 113 19.97 -3.97 -4.24
C ASN A 113 20.40 -4.16 -2.78
N TRP A 114 19.47 -3.95 -1.84
CA TRP A 114 19.69 -4.07 -0.40
C TRP A 114 20.82 -3.19 0.17
N ASN A 115 21.17 -2.09 -0.50
CA ASN A 115 22.17 -1.15 -0.02
C ASN A 115 21.86 -0.68 1.42
N GLU A 116 22.80 -0.86 2.34
CA GLU A 116 22.56 -0.62 3.77
C GLU A 116 22.29 0.84 4.13
N GLU A 117 22.93 1.78 3.44
CA GLU A 117 22.77 3.21 3.71
C GLU A 117 21.38 3.68 3.24
N MET A 118 21.00 3.30 2.03
CA MET A 118 19.69 3.65 1.45
C MET A 118 18.55 2.91 2.15
N ARG A 119 18.76 1.65 2.58
CA ARG A 119 17.77 0.85 3.30
C ARG A 119 17.22 1.55 4.54
N ARG A 120 18.07 2.27 5.27
CA ARG A 120 17.66 3.01 6.48
C ARG A 120 16.79 4.22 6.18
N LYS A 121 16.76 4.68 4.93
CA LYS A 121 16.02 5.87 4.47
C LYS A 121 14.70 5.52 3.78
N ILE A 122 14.45 4.25 3.44
CA ILE A 122 13.21 3.83 2.78
C ILE A 122 12.10 3.61 3.80
N GLN A 123 10.93 4.15 3.50
CA GLN A 123 9.71 3.97 4.28
C GLN A 123 8.52 3.68 3.35
N THR A 124 7.53 2.97 3.87
CA THR A 124 6.23 2.80 3.20
C THR A 124 5.11 3.35 4.06
N LEU A 125 4.20 4.08 3.43
CA LEU A 125 3.11 4.78 4.10
C LEU A 125 1.79 4.00 4.01
N GLY A 126 1.22 3.66 5.16
CA GLY A 126 -0.13 3.15 5.29
C GLY A 126 -1.06 4.23 5.81
N ILE A 127 -2.18 4.46 5.14
CA ILE A 127 -3.22 5.32 5.72
C ILE A 127 -4.54 4.57 5.72
N ILE A 128 -5.22 4.68 6.84
CA ILE A 128 -6.50 4.06 7.08
C ILE A 128 -7.42 5.18 7.49
N HIS A 129 -8.59 5.21 6.89
CA HIS A 129 -9.60 6.18 7.29
C HIS A 129 -10.96 5.52 7.40
N ARG A 130 -11.75 6.02 8.36
CA ARG A 130 -13.05 5.48 8.73
C ARG A 130 -13.98 6.63 9.10
N GLY A 131 -15.02 6.86 8.32
CA GLY A 131 -15.89 8.03 8.51
C GLY A 131 -15.05 9.31 8.49
N MET A 132 -15.02 10.04 9.62
CA MET A 132 -14.17 11.23 9.85
C MET A 132 -12.86 10.94 10.61
N CYS A 133 -12.61 9.70 11.03
CA CYS A 133 -11.41 9.34 11.79
C CYS A 133 -10.30 8.84 10.87
N GLN A 134 -9.11 9.42 11.00
CA GLN A 134 -7.90 9.00 10.28
C GLN A 134 -6.93 8.31 11.25
N LYS A 135 -6.38 7.18 10.82
CA LYS A 135 -5.21 6.57 11.45
C LYS A 135 -4.09 6.50 10.42
N LEU A 136 -2.97 7.16 10.73
CA LEU A 136 -1.76 7.09 9.95
C LEU A 136 -0.88 5.99 10.55
N ASP A 137 -0.57 4.96 9.76
CA ASP A 137 0.38 3.92 10.16
C ASP A 137 1.60 4.02 9.23
N SER A 138 2.71 4.57 9.74
CA SER A 138 4.00 4.46 9.07
C SER A 138 4.60 3.09 9.39
N TYR A 139 4.93 2.31 8.36
CA TYR A 139 5.73 1.10 8.53
C TYR A 139 7.21 1.48 8.45
N GLU A 140 7.76 1.88 9.60
CA GLU A 140 9.19 1.77 9.86
C GLU A 140 9.43 0.38 10.44
N ILE A 141 9.95 -0.57 9.65
CA ILE A 141 10.51 -1.75 10.30
C ILE A 141 11.79 -1.27 11.00
N TYR A 142 11.69 -0.95 12.30
CA TYR A 142 12.82 -1.02 13.21
C TYR A 142 13.38 -2.45 13.13
N LEU A 143 14.35 -2.65 12.25
CA LEU A 143 15.19 -3.84 12.22
C LEU A 143 16.16 -3.80 13.42
N SER A 144 15.61 -3.73 14.63
CA SER A 144 16.35 -3.98 15.87
C SER A 144 15.91 -5.25 16.60
N ASN A 145 14.82 -5.93 16.21
CA ASN A 145 14.36 -7.13 16.91
C ASN A 145 14.12 -8.35 16.00
N ALA A 146 15.08 -8.64 15.13
CA ALA A 146 15.20 -9.96 14.47
C ALA A 146 16.58 -10.61 14.73
N ARG A 147 17.20 -10.28 15.88
CA ARG A 147 18.15 -11.16 16.57
C ARG A 147 17.54 -11.57 17.89
N ARG A 148 16.85 -12.71 17.89
CA ARG A 148 16.88 -13.72 18.95
C ARG A 148 16.69 -15.06 18.27
#